data_AF-A0A503X809-F1
#
_entry.id   AF-A0A503X809-F1
#
_cell.length_a   1.000
_cell.length_b   1.000
_cell.length_c   1.000
_cell.angle_alpha   90.00
_cell.angle_beta   90.00
_cell.angle_gamma   90.00
#
_symmetry.space_group_name_H-M   'P 1'
#
loop_
_entity.id
_entity.type
_entity.pdbx_description
1 polymer ?
#
loop_
_entity_poly.entity_id
_entity_poly.type
_entity_poly.pdbx_seq_one_letter_code
_entity_poly.pdbx_strand_id
1 'polypeptide(L)' 'MAARAVIGLICVADVVATELADHLDRRGHDVRQARQPWEAESMLAGKDVDVVVVGDSLSQAEGRDLLRRYGGQGGGGEG' A
#
# COMPACT_ATOMS: atom_id res chain seq x y z
N MET A 1 -20.82 9.35 -6.08
CA MET A 1 -20.40 8.29 -5.14
C MET A 1 -18.89 8.40 -5.01
N ALA A 2 -18.36 8.82 -3.86
CA ALA A 2 -16.91 8.74 -3.65
C ALA A 2 -16.55 7.25 -3.64
N ALA A 3 -15.71 6.81 -4.58
CA ALA A 3 -15.27 5.43 -4.64
C ALA A 3 -14.51 5.11 -3.34
N ARG A 4 -14.87 3.99 -2.70
CA ARG A 4 -14.11 3.46 -1.56
C ARG A 4 -12.77 2.98 -2.09
N ALA A 5 -11.72 3.74 -1.82
CA ALA A 5 -10.36 3.33 -2.12
C ALA A 5 -9.88 2.26 -1.13
N VAL A 6 -9.13 1.29 -1.63
CA VAL A 6 -8.40 0.29 -0.83
C VAL A 6 -6.97 0.78 -0.62
N ILE A 7 -6.56 0.91 0.63
CA ILE A 7 -5.26 1.46 1.02
C ILE A 7 -4.43 0.37 1.69
N GLY A 8 -3.25 0.09 1.16
CA GLY A 8 -2.30 -0.86 1.72
C GLY A 8 -1.24 -0.19 2.59
N LEU A 9 -1.13 -0.56 3.86
CA LEU A 9 -0.07 -0.13 4.76
C LEU A 9 1.01 -1.23 4.81
N ILE A 10 2.22 -0.92 4.33
CA ILE A 10 3.32 -1.88 4.20
C ILE A 10 4.46 -1.49 5.12
N CYS A 11 4.83 -2.39 6.04
CA CYS A 11 5.98 -2.24 6.94
C CYS A 11 5.94 -0.90 7.70
N VAL A 12 4.73 -0.43 8.04
CA VAL A 12 4.48 0.74 8.88
C VAL A 12 4.50 0.30 10.33
N ALA A 13 5.11 1.09 11.21
CA ALA A 13 5.11 0.81 12.65
C ALA A 13 3.67 0.59 13.18
N ASP A 14 3.44 -0.45 13.98
CA ASP A 14 2.09 -0.90 14.37
C ASP A 14 1.22 0.19 15.00
N VAL A 15 1.82 1.07 15.81
CA VAL A 15 1.11 2.22 16.41
C VAL A 15 0.59 3.18 15.34
N VAL A 16 1.42 3.49 14.34
CA VAL A 16 1.07 4.39 13.24
C VAL A 16 0.10 3.69 12.28
N ALA A 17 0.29 2.40 12.02
CA ALA A 17 -0.59 1.61 11.16
C ALA A 17 -2.01 1.54 11.71
N THR A 18 -2.14 1.38 13.03
CA THR A 18 -3.44 1.36 13.73
C THR A 18 -4.13 2.72 13.66
N GLU A 19 -3.42 3.80 13.99
CA GLU A 19 -3.99 5.16 13.93
C GLU A 19 -4.40 5.56 12.50
N LEU A 20 -3.59 5.21 11.49
CA LEU A 20 -3.93 5.43 10.08
C LEU A 20 -5.13 4.60 9.65
N ALA A 21 -5.19 3.32 10.04
CA ALA A 21 -6.30 2.45 9.70
C ALA A 21 -7.62 3.00 10.24
N ASP A 22 -7.65 3.36 11.52
CA ASP A 22 -8.82 3.97 12.16
C ASP A 22 -9.22 5.29 11.49
N HIS A 23 -8.24 6.12 11.12
CA HIS A 23 -8.50 7.39 10.46
C HIS A 23 -9.13 7.21 9.07
N LEU A 24 -8.61 6.25 8.29
CA LEU A 24 -9.02 5.98 6.92
C LEU A 24 -10.37 5.25 6.86
N ASP A 25 -10.60 4.30 7.77
CA ASP A 25 -11.88 3.59 7.90
C ASP A 25 -13.03 4.55 8.23
N ARG A 26 -12.81 5.51 9.13
CA ARG A 26 -13.78 6.58 9.44
C ARG A 26 -14.13 7.47 8.25
N ARG A 27 -13.26 7.55 7.24
CA ARG A 27 -13.53 8.26 5.98
C ARG A 27 -14.15 7.37 4.91
N GLY A 28 -14.34 6.09 5.20
CA GLY A 28 -14.99 5.12 4.34
C GLY A 28 -14.04 4.41 3.37
N HIS A 29 -12.74 4.38 3.66
CA HIS A 29 -11.73 3.62 2.91
C HIS A 29 -11.50 2.23 3.52
N ASP A 30 -11.20 1.24 2.68
CA ASP A 30 -10.79 -0.08 3.16
C ASP A 30 -9.27 -0.09 3.38
N VAL A 31 -8.82 -0.63 4.50
CA VAL A 31 -7.38 -0.66 4.84
C VAL A 31 -6.91 -2.10 4.96
N ARG A 32 -5.83 -2.42 4.24
CA ARG A 32 -5.11 -3.70 4.34
C ARG A 32 -3.72 -3.45 4.90
N GLN A 33 -3.23 -4.36 5.73
CA GLN A 33 -1.93 -4.22 6.38
C GLN A 33 -1.03 -5.39 6.04
N ALA A 34 0.24 -5.08 5.79
CA ALA A 34 1.33 -6.04 5.65
C ALA A 34 2.46 -5.59 6.58
N ARG A 35 2.72 -6.35 7.63
CA ARG A 35 3.78 -6.07 8.60
C ARG A 35 5.15 -6.50 8.09
N GLN A 36 5.16 -7.47 7.18
CA GLN A 36 6.37 -8.03 6.62
C GLN A 36 6.41 -7.90 5.09
N PRO A 37 7.60 -7.78 4.48
CA PRO A 37 7.72 -7.60 3.03
C PRO A 37 7.04 -8.70 2.19
N TRP A 38 7.06 -9.96 2.63
CA TRP A 38 6.44 -11.07 1.89
C TRP A 38 4.89 -11.03 1.93
N GLU A 39 4.31 -10.50 3.01
CA GLU A 39 2.85 -10.24 3.08
C GLU A 39 2.48 -9.16 2.07
N ALA A 40 3.33 -8.15 1.93
CA ALA A 40 3.15 -7.07 0.98
C ALA A 40 3.21 -7.56 -0.47
N GLU A 41 4.14 -8.44 -0.81
CA GLU A 41 4.21 -9.04 -2.16
C GLU A 41 2.91 -9.78 -2.53
N SER A 42 2.37 -10.57 -1.59
CA SER A 42 1.12 -11.31 -1.78
C SER A 42 -0.07 -10.36 -1.97
N MET A 43 -0.13 -9.29 -1.17
CA MET A 43 -1.17 -8.26 -1.24
C MET A 43 -1.12 -7.48 -2.56
N LEU A 44 0.07 -7.06 -2.99
CA LEU A 44 0.27 -6.26 -4.20
C LEU A 44 0.04 -7.09 -5.48
N ALA A 45 0.39 -8.38 -5.47
CA ALA A 45 0.12 -9.28 -6.58
C ALA A 45 -1.39 -9.42 -6.88
N GLY A 46 -2.23 -9.29 -5.85
CA GLY A 46 -3.69 -9.32 -5.99
C GLY A 46 -4.29 -8.12 -6.74
N LYS A 47 -3.55 -7.01 -6.90
CA LYS A 47 -4.00 -5.76 -7.55
C LYS A 47 -5.27 -5.14 -6.97
N ASP A 48 -5.62 -5.49 -5.74
CA ASP A 48 -6.79 -4.98 -5.02
C ASP A 48 -6.50 -3.71 -4.21
N VAL A 49 -5.34 -3.07 -4.42
CA VAL A 49 -4.90 -1.90 -3.63
C VAL A 49 -4.73 -0.71 -4.56
N ASP A 50 -5.46 0.36 -4.27
CA ASP A 50 -5.43 1.61 -5.06
C ASP A 50 -4.24 2.50 -4.65
N VAL A 51 -3.94 2.55 -3.36
CA VAL A 51 -2.89 3.40 -2.79
C VAL A 51 -2.08 2.61 -1.77
N VAL A 52 -0.75 2.78 -1.79
CA VAL A 52 0.17 2.11 -0.88
C VAL A 52 0.93 3.14 -0.05
N VAL A 53 0.98 2.93 1.25
CA VAL A 53 1.83 3.67 2.19
C VAL A 53 2.94 2.72 2.64
N VAL A 54 4.19 3.08 2.36
CA VAL A 54 5.37 2.29 2.73
C VAL A 54 6.04 2.94 3.94
N GLY A 55 6.17 2.18 5.02
CA GLY A 55 6.87 2.61 6.23
C GLY A 55 8.38 2.50 6.12
N ASP A 56 9.07 3.07 7.10
CA ASP A 56 10.52 3.14 7.21
C ASP A 56 11.19 1.81 7.57
N SER A 57 10.41 0.80 7.97
CA SER A 57 10.91 -0.56 8.21
C SER A 57 11.30 -1.28 6.92
N LEU A 58 10.98 -0.71 5.76
CA LEU A 58 11.52 -1.12 4.47
C LEU A 58 12.74 -0.25 4.13
N SER A 59 13.86 -0.85 3.72
CA SER A 59 14.98 -0.04 3.24
C SER A 59 14.61 0.75 1.98
N GLN A 60 15.28 1.87 1.73
CA GLN A 60 15.05 2.66 0.51
C GLN A 60 15.28 1.84 -0.78
N ALA A 61 16.21 0.88 -0.75
CA ALA A 61 16.47 -0.01 -1.87
C ALA A 61 15.28 -0.95 -2.11
N GLU A 62 14.77 -1.59 -1.06
CA GLU A 62 13.59 -2.47 -1.14
C GLU A 62 12.33 -1.71 -1.55
N GLY A 63 12.14 -0.49 -1.04
CA GLY A 63 11.01 0.36 -1.42
C GLY A 63 11.05 0.75 -2.88
N ARG A 64 12.23 1.13 -3.38
CA ARG A 64 12.43 1.42 -4.80
C ARG A 64 12.21 0.18 -5.67
N ASP A 65 12.66 -0.99 -5.23
CA ASP A 65 12.46 -2.23 -5.98
C ASP A 65 10.99 -2.64 -6.03
N LEU A 66 10.25 -2.46 -4.92
CA LEU A 66 8.80 -2.62 -4.87
C LEU A 66 8.10 -1.66 -5.84
N LEU A 67 8.46 -0.38 -5.82
CA LEU A 67 7.92 0.61 -6.76
C LEU A 67 8.27 0.28 -8.22
N ARG A 68 9.45 -0.25 -8.51
CA ARG A 68 9.82 -0.68 -9.88
C ARG A 68 8.98 -1.88 -10.35
N ARG A 69 8.73 -2.85 -9.47
CA ARG A 69 7.95 -4.04 -9.81
C ARG A 69 6.47 -3.72 -10.04
N TYR A 70 5.89 -2.84 -9.23
CA TYR A 70 4.43 -2.61 -9.22
C TYR A 70 3.99 -1.23 -9.74
N GLY A 71 4.86 -0.21 -9.68
CA GLY A 71 4.55 1.16 -10.10
C GLY A 71 4.50 1.39 -11.62
N GLY A 72 4.89 0.40 -12.42
CA GLY A 72 4.81 0.46 -13.89
C GLY A 72 3.42 0.15 -14.47
N GLN A 73 2.43 -0.20 -13.65
CA GLN A 73 1.12 -0.67 -14.15
C GLN A 73 0.12 0.46 -14.44
N GLY A 74 0.45 1.72 -14.12
CA GLY A 74 -0.42 2.88 -14.31
C GLY A 74 0.28 4.00 -15.09
N GLY A 75 0.51 3.79 -16.38
CA GLY A 75 1.14 4.81 -17.24
C GLY A 75 1.38 4.41 -18.69
N GLY A 76 0.73 3.36 -19.18
CA GLY A 76 0.74 2.97 -20.61
C GLY A 76 -0.35 3.68 -21.39
N GLY A 77 -0.41 5.01 -21.29
CA GLY A 77 -1.11 5.84 -22.25
C GLY A 77 -0.09 6.39 -23.24
N GLU A 78 -0.08 5.81 -24.44
CA GLU A 78 0.43 6.38 -25.70
C GLU A 78 1.96 6.50 -25.87
N GLY A 79 2.44 5.87 -26.95
CA GLY A 79 3.81 5.90 -27.47
C GLY A 79 4.03 4.82 -28.53
#